data_AF-A0A3M2WR63-F1
#
_entry.id   AF-A0A3M2WR63-F1
#
_cell.length_a   1.000
_cell.length_b   1.000
_cell.length_c   1.000
_cell.angle_alpha   90.00
_cell.angle_beta   90.00
_cell.angle_gamma   90.00
#
_symmetry.space_group_name_H-M   'P 1'
#
loop_
_entity.id
_entity.type
_entity.pdbx_description
1 polymer ?
#
loop_
_entity_poly.entity_id
_entity_poly.type
_entity_poly.pdbx_seq_one_letter_code
_entity_poly.pdbx_strand_id
1 'polypeptide(L)' 'MKKIALAACSVLFAANLMAAQDKATHVVLDTSFGQIEIELADTKAPVSTQNFLGYVDSGFYSNTIFHRVIPGF' A
#
# COMPACT_ATOMS: atom_id res chain seq x y z
N MET A 1 -36.72 -11.32 23.68
CA MET A 1 -36.60 -10.19 22.72
C MET A 1 -35.38 -9.31 22.99
N LYS A 2 -35.17 -8.76 24.20
CA LYS A 2 -33.99 -7.92 24.54
C LYS A 2 -32.62 -8.60 24.34
N LYS A 3 -32.49 -9.89 24.68
CA LYS A 3 -31.24 -10.65 24.54
C LYS A 3 -30.86 -10.97 23.07
N ILE A 4 -31.88 -11.16 22.22
CA ILE A 4 -31.69 -11.41 20.78
C ILE A 4 -31.31 -10.11 20.07
N ALA A 5 -31.95 -8.99 20.43
CA ALA A 5 -31.60 -7.67 19.91
C ALA A 5 -30.16 -7.27 20.28
N LEU A 6 -29.73 -7.56 21.52
CA LEU A 6 -28.36 -7.25 21.97
C LEU A 6 -27.30 -8.09 21.23
N ALA A 7 -27.60 -9.37 20.96
CA ALA A 7 -26.74 -10.25 20.16
C ALA A 7 -26.66 -9.83 18.69
N ALA A 8 -27.76 -9.34 18.10
CA ALA A 8 -27.75 -8.82 16.74
C ALA A 8 -26.94 -7.51 16.63
N CYS A 9 -27.05 -6.62 17.61
CA CYS A 9 -26.24 -5.39 17.66
C CYS A 9 -24.74 -5.68 17.82
N SER A 10 -24.34 -6.68 18.61
CA SER A 10 -22.93 -7.03 18.77
C SER A 10 -22.33 -7.70 17.52
N VAL A 11 -23.10 -8.49 16.78
CA VAL A 11 -22.67 -9.06 15.48
C VAL A 11 -22.50 -7.97 14.42
N LEU A 12 -23.42 -7.00 14.36
CA LEU A 12 -23.32 -5.86 13.44
C LEU A 12 -22.13 -4.94 13.76
N PHE A 13 -21.79 -4.76 15.04
CA PHE A 13 -20.61 -3.98 15.43
C PHE A 13 -19.30 -4.69 15.07
N ALA A 14 -19.21 -6.01 15.27
CA ALA A 14 -18.04 -6.80 14.91
C ALA A 14 -17.79 -6.83 13.39
N ALA A 15 -18.85 -6.87 12.57
CA ALA A 15 -18.73 -6.83 11.11
C ALA A 15 -18.14 -5.51 10.60
N ASN A 16 -18.40 -4.39 11.28
CA ASN A 16 -17.84 -3.09 10.91
C ASN A 16 -16.35 -2.96 11.31
N LEU A 17 -15.88 -3.65 12.36
CA LEU A 17 -14.44 -3.71 12.69
C LEU A 17 -13.63 -4.56 11.71
N MET A 18 -14.27 -5.50 11.01
CA MET A 18 -13.65 -6.34 9.98
C MET A 18 -13.57 -5.65 8.60
N ALA A 19 -14.08 -4.41 8.47
CA ALA A 19 -13.76 -3.58 7.32
C ALA A 19 -12.27 -3.19 7.43
N ALA A 20 -11.43 -4.08 6.91
CA ALA A 20 -9.99 -3.94 6.93
C ALA A 20 -9.61 -2.57 6.33
N GLN A 21 -8.91 -1.78 7.13
CA GLN A 21 -8.25 -0.57 6.65
C GLN A 21 -7.13 -1.03 5.73
N ASP A 22 -7.31 -0.88 4.41
CA ASP A 22 -6.28 -1.14 3.39
C ASP A 22 -5.07 -0.26 3.73
N LYS A 23 -4.11 -0.82 4.46
CA LYS A 23 -2.88 -0.11 4.82
C LYS A 23 -1.94 -0.24 3.62
N ALA A 24 -1.85 0.83 2.84
CA ALA A 24 -0.94 0.87 1.70
C ALA A 24 0.52 0.97 2.15
N THR A 25 1.39 0.16 1.53
CA THR A 25 2.83 0.24 1.74
C THR A 25 3.39 1.51 1.12
N HIS A 26 4.28 2.20 1.84
CA HIS A 26 4.93 3.42 1.38
C HIS A 26 6.43 3.20 1.24
N VAL A 27 7.01 3.71 0.15
CA VAL A 27 8.46 3.66 -0.14
C VAL A 27 8.95 5.06 -0.47
N VAL A 28 10.09 5.45 0.10
CA VAL A 28 10.77 6.70 -0.26
C VAL A 28 11.87 6.39 -1.26
N LEU A 29 11.78 7.02 -2.44
CA LEU A 29 12.85 7.06 -3.42
C LEU A 29 13.65 8.35 -3.21
N ASP A 30 14.85 8.23 -2.67
CA ASP A 30 15.79 9.34 -2.54
C ASP A 30 16.55 9.55 -3.85
N THR A 31 16.35 10.69 -4.49
CA THR A 31 16.93 11.02 -5.80
C THR A 31 17.87 12.23 -5.70
N SER A 32 18.67 12.45 -6.74
CA SER A 32 19.51 13.66 -6.83
C SER A 32 18.72 14.98 -6.86
N PHE A 33 17.41 14.96 -7.07
CA PHE A 33 16.52 16.12 -7.06
C PHE A 33 15.61 16.17 -5.82
N GLY A 34 15.83 15.29 -4.85
CA GLY A 34 15.04 15.19 -3.62
C GLY A 34 14.26 13.88 -3.49
N GLN A 35 13.46 13.80 -2.43
CA GLN A 35 12.71 12.60 -2.07
C GLN A 35 11.35 12.56 -2.77
N ILE A 36 10.97 11.36 -3.21
CA ILE A 36 9.65 11.05 -3.74
C ILE A 36 9.05 9.93 -2.87
N GLU A 37 7.90 10.19 -2.26
CA GLU A 37 7.14 9.15 -1.57
C GLU A 37 6.20 8.45 -2.55
N ILE A 38 6.23 7.12 -2.54
CA ILE A 38 5.44 6.25 -3.41
C ILE A 38 4.53 5.40 -2.52
N GLU A 39 3.22 5.61 -2.65
CA GLU A 39 2.20 4.71 -2.10
C GLU A 39 1.98 3.54 -3.08
N LEU A 40 2.05 2.31 -2.59
CA LEU A 40 1.87 1.10 -3.37
C LEU A 40 0.44 0.57 -3.27
N ALA A 41 -0.08 0.07 -4.39
CA ALA A 41 -1.44 -0.47 -4.48
C ALA A 41 -1.47 -1.98 -4.15
N ASP A 42 -1.11 -2.33 -2.91
CA ASP A 42 -0.89 -3.71 -2.44
C ASP A 42 -2.04 -4.66 -2.81
N THR A 43 -3.29 -4.23 -2.61
CA THR A 43 -4.49 -5.03 -2.88
C THR A 43 -4.79 -5.15 -4.38
N LYS A 44 -4.52 -4.11 -5.19
CA LYS A 44 -4.83 -4.10 -6.63
C LYS A 44 -3.74 -4.77 -7.47
N ALA A 45 -2.48 -4.70 -7.05
CA ALA A 45 -1.33 -5.22 -7.78
C ALA A 45 -0.33 -5.94 -6.85
N PRO A 46 -0.75 -7.01 -6.16
CA PRO A 46 0.07 -7.65 -5.11
C PRO A 46 1.39 -8.23 -5.64
N VAL A 47 1.37 -8.86 -6.82
CA VAL A 47 2.57 -9.47 -7.42
C VAL A 47 3.59 -8.41 -7.83
N SER A 48 3.15 -7.32 -8.47
CA SER A 48 4.03 -6.23 -8.89
C SER A 48 4.60 -5.48 -7.68
N THR A 49 3.78 -5.25 -6.66
CA THR A 49 4.20 -4.65 -5.38
C THR A 49 5.30 -5.49 -4.75
N GLN A 50 5.09 -6.81 -4.59
CA GLN A 50 6.08 -7.68 -3.97
C GLN A 50 7.39 -7.73 -4.78
N ASN A 51 7.30 -7.77 -6.11
CA ASN A 51 8.49 -7.75 -6.97
C ASN A 51 9.28 -6.43 -6.84
N PHE A 52 8.57 -5.29 -6.82
CA PHE A 52 9.18 -3.98 -6.61
C PHE A 52 9.88 -3.88 -5.25
N LEU A 53 9.21 -4.30 -4.18
CA LEU A 53 9.78 -4.31 -2.83
C LEU A 53 11.02 -5.22 -2.74
N GLY A 54 11.04 -6.37 -3.42
CA GLY A 54 12.23 -7.22 -3.48
C GLY A 54 13.45 -6.52 -4.10
N TYR A 55 13.25 -5.68 -5.12
CA TYR A 55 14.32 -4.84 -5.67
C TYR A 55 14.73 -3.69 -4.75
N VAL A 56 13.78 -3.12 -4.00
CA VAL A 56 14.07 -2.09 -2.97
C VAL A 56 14.93 -2.71 -1.86
N ASP A 57 14.50 -3.84 -1.29
CA ASP A 57 15.17 -4.50 -0.16
C ASP A 57 16.57 -5.02 -0.53
N SER A 58 16.77 -5.43 -1.78
CA SER A 58 18.10 -5.82 -2.28
C SER A 58 19.00 -4.63 -2.65
N GLY A 59 18.49 -3.40 -2.59
CA GLY A 59 19.22 -2.19 -2.97
C GLY A 59 19.42 -2.04 -4.47
N PHE A 60 18.73 -2.82 -5.31
CA PHE A 60 18.94 -2.88 -6.76
C PHE A 60 18.81 -1.52 -7.47
N TYR A 61 17.92 -0.64 -7.01
CA TYR A 61 17.71 0.68 -7.60
C TYR A 61 18.73 1.74 -7.17
N SER A 62 19.63 1.41 -6.24
CA SER A 62 20.66 2.34 -5.76
C SER A 62 21.59 2.77 -6.90
N ASN A 63 21.87 4.07 -6.99
CA ASN A 63 22.73 4.65 -8.03
C ASN A 63 22.26 4.39 -9.47
N THR A 64 20.97 4.13 -9.69
CA THR A 64 20.38 4.06 -11.03
C THR A 64 19.89 5.44 -11.51
N ILE A 65 19.53 5.54 -12.80
CA ILE A 65 19.05 6.79 -13.42
C ILE A 65 17.64 6.62 -14.00
N PHE A 66 16.92 7.74 -14.09
CA PHE A 66 15.77 7.84 -14.98
C PHE A 66 16.26 8.01 -16.43
N HIS A 67 16.43 6.90 -17.14
CA HIS A 67 16.99 6.90 -18.50
C HIS A 67 16.06 7.52 -19.56
N ARG A 68 14.78 7.74 -19.25
CA ARG A 68 13.79 8.30 -20.18
C ARG A 68 12.84 9.25 -19.46
N VAL A 69 12.78 10.49 -19.96
CA VAL A 69 11.85 11.53 -19.50
C VAL A 69 11.26 12.20 -20.74
N ILE A 70 9.93 12.21 -20.87
CA ILE A 70 9.21 12.87 -21.95
C ILE A 70 8.19 13.81 -21.32
N PRO A 71 8.33 15.14 -21.50
CA PRO A 71 7.36 16.09 -20.97
C PRO A 71 5.94 15.82 -21.50
N GLY A 72 4.98 15.65 -20.58
CA GLY A 72 3.55 15.52 -20.90
C GLY A 72 3.04 14.12 -21.28
N PHE A 73 3.82 13.05 -21.06
CA PHE A 73 3.40 11.66 -21.24
C PHE A 73 3.04 10.97 -19.92
#